data_AF-F0WZP1-F1
#
_entry.id   AF-F0WZP1-F1
#
_cell.length_a   1.000
_cell.length_b   1.000
_cell.length_c   1.000
_cell.angle_alpha   90.00
_cell.angle_beta   90.00
_cell.angle_gamma   90.00
#
_symmetry.space_group_name_H-M   'P 1'
#
loop_
_entity.id
_entity.type
_entity.pdbx_description
1 polymer ?
#
loop_
_entity_poly.entity_id
_entity_poly.type
_entity_poly.pdbx_seq_one_letter_code
_entity_poly.pdbx_strand_id
1 'polypeptide(L)'
;MTIRRKLYTNEAREAAVTRIIAGETIAAVSQDTKIPAITLKRYKKLRRAGQLSPAQWRGTKPTLPPPIENDLVLWISAMQRSVGPMGLEQILQKVNQIHHRLHGSTCLMKDLTAGWYRSFRKRHTELSARVAQKVSHARDSVGIGDLRRLFHTLAKLVVENKLQLSQIFNMDETSFESRSKMRDRSKGLHQRRHFPQVDQRLCL
;
A
#
# COMPACT_ATOMS: atom_id res chain seq x y z
N MET A 1 6.67 -28.85 9.78
CA MET A 1 5.32 -29.44 9.66
C MET A 1 4.55 -28.72 8.57
N THR A 2 4.33 -29.37 7.43
CA THR A 2 3.58 -28.81 6.30
C THR A 2 2.08 -28.78 6.65
N ILE A 3 1.55 -27.58 6.87
CA ILE A 3 0.11 -27.37 7.02
C ILE A 3 -0.54 -27.74 5.69
N ARG A 4 -1.12 -28.95 5.60
CA ARG A 4 -1.89 -29.37 4.42
C ARG A 4 -3.07 -28.42 4.25
N ARG A 5 -3.01 -27.60 3.19
CA ARG A 5 -4.10 -26.70 2.77
C ARG A 5 -5.31 -27.55 2.33
N LYS A 6 -6.51 -26.97 2.48
CA LYS A 6 -7.82 -27.58 2.22
C LYS A 6 -7.84 -28.42 0.94
N LEU A 7 -8.39 -29.64 1.05
CA LEU A 7 -8.64 -30.57 -0.06
C LEU A 7 -9.89 -30.23 -0.90
N TYR A 8 -10.63 -29.16 -0.59
CA TYR A 8 -11.92 -28.88 -1.21
C TYR A 8 -12.08 -27.40 -1.58
N THR A 9 -12.68 -27.15 -2.75
CA THR A 9 -12.97 -25.80 -3.27
C THR A 9 -14.13 -25.14 -2.52
N ASN A 10 -14.24 -23.81 -2.59
CA ASN A 10 -15.36 -23.09 -1.96
C ASN A 10 -16.69 -23.45 -2.63
N GLU A 11 -16.69 -23.62 -3.96
CA GLU A 11 -17.86 -24.00 -4.75
C GLU A 11 -18.38 -25.40 -4.37
N ALA A 12 -17.51 -26.40 -4.29
CA ALA A 12 -17.87 -27.76 -3.86
C ALA A 12 -18.48 -27.77 -2.45
N ARG A 13 -17.98 -26.93 -1.54
CA ARG A 13 -18.55 -26.76 -0.20
C ARG A 13 -19.94 -26.12 -0.25
N GLU A 14 -20.15 -25.13 -1.10
CA GLU A 14 -21.44 -24.44 -1.21
C GLU A 14 -22.51 -25.36 -1.79
N ALA A 15 -22.17 -26.15 -2.80
CA ALA A 15 -23.00 -27.23 -3.34
C ALA A 15 -23.28 -28.33 -2.30
N ALA A 16 -22.31 -28.68 -1.46
CA ALA A 16 -22.55 -29.62 -0.37
C ALA A 16 -23.56 -29.06 0.67
N VAL A 17 -23.47 -27.75 0.96
CA VAL A 17 -24.36 -27.11 1.93
C VAL A 17 -25.77 -26.90 1.36
N THR A 18 -25.95 -26.70 0.04
CA THR A 18 -27.29 -26.68 -0.59
C THR A 18 -27.99 -28.03 -0.42
N ARG A 19 -27.29 -29.15 -0.69
CA ARG A 19 -27.83 -30.51 -0.52
C ARG A 19 -28.29 -30.81 0.92
N ILE A 20 -27.51 -30.36 1.90
CA ILE A 20 -27.86 -30.52 3.33
C ILE A 20 -29.09 -29.67 3.72
N ILE A 21 -29.30 -28.53 3.07
CA ILE A 21 -30.49 -27.69 3.30
C ILE A 21 -31.71 -28.30 2.60
N ALA A 22 -31.53 -28.92 1.43
CA ALA A 22 -32.57 -29.65 0.70
C ALA A 22 -33.07 -30.90 1.46
N GLY A 23 -32.35 -31.36 2.47
CA GLY A 23 -32.79 -32.42 3.39
C GLY A 23 -31.83 -33.60 3.54
N GLU A 24 -30.72 -33.64 2.79
CA GLU A 24 -29.77 -34.74 2.89
C GLU A 24 -29.05 -34.77 4.25
N THR A 25 -28.72 -35.99 4.70
CA THR A 25 -27.98 -36.18 5.95
C THR A 25 -26.52 -35.72 5.79
N ILE A 26 -26.00 -35.06 6.82
CA ILE A 26 -24.63 -34.50 6.80
C ILE A 26 -23.58 -35.61 6.63
N ALA A 27 -23.84 -36.81 7.14
CA ALA A 27 -22.94 -37.95 7.02
C ALA A 27 -22.83 -38.44 5.57
N ALA A 28 -23.96 -38.56 4.86
CA ALA A 28 -23.97 -38.96 3.45
C ALA A 28 -23.22 -37.94 2.58
N VAL A 29 -23.53 -36.65 2.74
CA VAL A 29 -22.87 -35.58 1.98
C VAL A 29 -21.37 -35.49 2.30
N SER A 30 -20.97 -35.76 3.55
CA SER A 30 -19.57 -35.76 3.95
C SER A 30 -18.76 -36.88 3.28
N GLN A 31 -19.35 -38.07 3.16
CA GLN A 31 -18.71 -39.21 2.49
C GLN A 31 -18.59 -38.97 0.98
N ASP A 32 -19.68 -38.50 0.35
CA ASP A 32 -19.74 -38.25 -1.09
C ASP A 32 -18.75 -37.14 -1.53
N THR A 33 -18.74 -36.02 -0.80
CA THR A 33 -17.92 -34.84 -1.16
C THR A 33 -16.51 -34.87 -0.59
N LYS A 34 -16.18 -35.85 0.28
CA LYS A 34 -14.95 -35.92 1.08
C LYS A 34 -14.68 -34.65 1.91
N ILE A 35 -15.72 -33.85 2.19
CA ILE A 35 -15.64 -32.67 3.05
C ILE A 35 -15.96 -33.12 4.48
N PRO A 36 -15.11 -32.80 5.48
CA PRO A 36 -15.38 -33.20 6.87
C PRO A 36 -16.72 -32.68 7.39
N ALA A 37 -17.50 -33.55 8.03
CA ALA A 37 -18.82 -33.22 8.59
C ALA A 37 -18.82 -32.00 9.52
N ILE A 38 -17.73 -31.75 10.26
CA ILE A 38 -17.55 -30.56 11.12
C ILE A 38 -17.63 -29.27 10.30
N THR A 39 -17.03 -29.26 9.11
CA THR A 39 -17.10 -28.13 8.17
C THR A 39 -18.54 -27.94 7.71
N LEU A 40 -19.20 -29.00 7.26
CA LEU A 40 -20.57 -28.92 6.75
C LEU A 40 -21.56 -28.42 7.81
N LYS A 41 -21.44 -28.89 9.07
CA LYS A 41 -22.22 -28.37 10.21
C LYS A 41 -22.01 -26.87 10.43
N ARG A 42 -20.76 -26.40 10.41
CA ARG A 42 -20.43 -24.97 10.58
C ARG A 42 -21.08 -24.12 9.49
N TYR A 43 -20.99 -24.54 8.24
CA TYR A 43 -21.53 -23.77 7.11
C TYR A 43 -23.05 -23.85 7.00
N LYS A 44 -23.67 -24.98 7.38
CA LYS A 44 -25.12 -25.07 7.58
C LYS A 44 -25.62 -24.03 8.60
N LYS A 45 -24.93 -23.90 9.74
CA LYS A 45 -25.27 -22.90 10.78
C LYS A 45 -25.13 -21.46 10.26
N LEU A 46 -24.01 -21.15 9.59
CA LEU A 46 -23.78 -19.82 8.99
C LEU A 46 -24.85 -19.46 7.96
N ARG A 47 -25.23 -20.41 7.10
CA ARG A 47 -26.26 -20.20 6.08
C ARG A 47 -27.66 -20.04 6.66
N ARG A 48 -28.00 -20.78 7.71
CA ARG A 48 -29.27 -20.59 8.46
C ARG A 48 -29.33 -19.23 9.17
N ALA A 49 -28.19 -18.70 9.60
CA ALA A 49 -28.10 -17.37 10.20
C ALA A 49 -28.10 -16.22 9.17
N GLY A 50 -28.34 -16.50 7.88
CA GLY A 50 -28.33 -15.48 6.82
C GLY A 50 -26.94 -14.90 6.49
N GLN A 51 -25.87 -15.39 7.13
CA GLN A 51 -24.50 -14.98 6.82
C GLN A 51 -24.00 -15.75 5.60
N LEU A 52 -24.34 -15.24 4.42
CA LEU A 52 -23.76 -15.72 3.17
C LEU A 52 -22.31 -15.23 3.06
N SER A 53 -21.41 -16.20 2.91
CA SER A 53 -19.99 -16.05 2.59
C SER A 53 -19.02 -15.71 3.74
N PRO A 54 -18.25 -16.71 4.22
CA PRO A 54 -16.98 -16.47 4.89
C PRO A 54 -15.82 -16.31 3.88
N ALA A 55 -16.10 -15.81 2.67
CA ALA A 55 -15.07 -15.27 1.79
C ALA A 55 -14.75 -13.81 2.12
N GLN A 56 -15.67 -13.10 2.77
CA GLN A 56 -15.38 -11.80 3.38
C GLN A 56 -14.50 -12.02 4.62
N TRP A 57 -13.20 -11.93 4.37
CA TRP A 57 -12.13 -11.71 5.34
C TRP A 57 -11.81 -12.90 6.27
N ARG A 58 -11.11 -13.90 5.70
CA ARG A 58 -10.27 -14.82 6.49
C ARG A 58 -8.91 -14.19 6.76
N GLY A 59 -8.90 -13.09 7.52
CA GLY A 59 -7.70 -12.40 7.96
C GLY A 59 -7.93 -11.70 9.29
N THR A 60 -6.85 -11.39 10.00
CA THR A 60 -6.91 -10.54 11.19
C THR A 60 -7.64 -9.25 10.84
N LYS A 61 -8.62 -8.87 11.65
CA LYS A 61 -9.35 -7.60 11.47
C LYS A 61 -8.34 -6.46 11.36
N PRO A 62 -8.56 -5.48 10.46
CA PRO A 62 -7.73 -4.29 10.39
C PRO A 62 -7.58 -3.66 11.78
N THR A 63 -6.35 -3.28 12.15
CA THR A 63 -6.10 -2.63 13.45
C THR A 63 -6.78 -1.28 13.53
N LEU A 64 -6.89 -0.58 12.40
CA LEU A 64 -7.69 0.64 12.27
C LEU A 64 -9.00 0.33 11.54
N PRO A 65 -10.13 0.91 11.98
CA PRO A 65 -11.40 0.81 11.27
C PRO A 65 -11.27 1.28 9.80
N PRO A 66 -12.00 0.64 8.85
CA PRO A 66 -12.01 1.04 7.44
C PRO A 66 -12.22 2.55 7.15
N PRO A 67 -13.14 3.28 7.82
CA PRO A 67 -13.31 4.71 7.53
C PRO A 67 -12.03 5.52 7.81
N ILE A 68 -11.31 5.16 8.87
CA ILE A 68 -10.07 5.84 9.26
C ILE A 68 -8.92 5.50 8.30
N GLU A 69 -8.88 4.25 7.81
CA GLU A 69 -7.93 3.88 6.76
C GLU A 69 -8.18 4.69 5.46
N ASN A 70 -9.44 4.93 5.09
CA ASN A 70 -9.77 5.73 3.91
C ASN A 70 -9.38 7.21 4.06
N ASP A 71 -9.62 7.80 5.23
CA ASP A 71 -9.18 9.18 5.52
C ASP A 71 -7.65 9.29 5.47
N LEU A 72 -6.94 8.25 5.91
CA LEU A 72 -5.49 8.16 5.77
C LEU A 72 -5.05 8.10 4.31
N VAL A 73 -5.75 7.37 3.45
CA VAL A 73 -5.49 7.38 1.99
C VAL A 73 -5.66 8.79 1.42
N LEU A 74 -6.75 9.48 1.75
CA LEU A 74 -7.01 10.84 1.29
C LEU A 74 -5.92 11.80 1.75
N TRP A 75 -5.51 11.70 3.01
CA TRP A 75 -4.42 12.51 3.58
C TRP A 75 -3.07 12.25 2.90
N ILE A 76 -2.69 10.97 2.70
CA ILE A 76 -1.45 10.60 2.00
C ILE A 76 -1.47 11.16 0.57
N SER A 77 -2.60 11.01 -0.14
CA SER A 77 -2.75 11.49 -1.52
C SER A 77 -2.68 13.00 -1.61
N ALA A 78 -3.23 13.71 -0.63
CA ALA A 78 -3.13 15.17 -0.56
C ALA A 78 -1.69 15.61 -0.30
N MET A 79 -0.98 14.95 0.62
CA MET A 79 0.40 15.29 0.96
C MET A 79 1.36 15.05 -0.21
N GLN A 80 1.14 13.98 -0.97
CA GLN A 80 1.92 13.71 -2.19
C GLN A 80 1.78 14.82 -3.25
N ARG A 81 0.64 15.52 -3.29
CA ARG A 81 0.42 16.63 -4.24
C ARG A 81 1.00 17.96 -3.76
N SER A 82 1.10 18.19 -2.45
CA SER A 82 1.49 19.49 -1.90
C SER A 82 2.94 19.56 -1.42
N VAL A 83 3.48 18.49 -0.84
CA VAL A 83 4.80 18.52 -0.15
C VAL A 83 5.80 17.55 -0.79
N GLY A 84 5.34 16.57 -1.57
CA GLY A 84 6.18 15.56 -2.22
C GLY A 84 6.01 14.17 -1.62
N PRO A 85 6.84 13.19 -2.02
CA PRO A 85 6.69 11.80 -1.60
C PRO A 85 6.84 11.63 -0.09
N MET A 86 5.82 11.04 0.55
CA MET A 86 5.88 10.72 1.97
C MET A 86 6.64 9.42 2.23
N GLY A 87 7.64 9.49 3.10
CA GLY A 87 8.35 8.32 3.61
C GLY A 87 7.50 7.45 4.53
N LEU A 88 7.86 6.17 4.65
CA LEU A 88 7.20 5.19 5.52
C LEU A 88 7.15 5.63 6.99
N GLU A 89 8.21 6.30 7.48
CA GLU A 89 8.30 6.77 8.86
C GLU A 89 7.28 7.87 9.19
N GLN A 90 7.10 8.84 8.28
CA GLN A 90 6.12 9.92 8.46
C GLN A 90 4.70 9.38 8.49
N ILE A 91 4.40 8.40 7.62
CA ILE A 91 3.12 7.72 7.61
C ILE A 91 2.92 6.98 8.93
N LEU A 92 3.87 6.15 9.36
CA LEU A 92 3.76 5.43 10.64
C LEU A 92 3.60 6.36 11.84
N GLN A 93 4.31 7.49 11.86
CA GLN A 93 4.18 8.50 12.91
C GLN A 93 2.74 9.04 12.97
N LYS A 94 2.16 9.42 11.82
CA LYS A 94 0.78 9.93 11.77
C LYS A 94 -0.24 8.86 12.16
N VAL A 95 -0.06 7.63 11.68
CA VAL A 95 -0.96 6.53 11.97
C VAL A 95 -0.90 6.15 13.46
N ASN A 96 0.29 6.14 14.07
CA ASN A 96 0.42 5.90 15.52
C ASN A 96 -0.25 7.01 16.33
N GLN A 97 -0.12 8.28 15.93
CA GLN A 97 -0.87 9.38 16.58
C GLN A 97 -2.39 9.14 16.57
N ILE A 98 -2.94 8.69 15.43
CA ILE A 98 -4.37 8.37 15.32
C ILE A 98 -4.72 7.14 16.16
N HIS A 99 -3.90 6.09 16.11
CA HIS A 99 -4.08 4.86 16.86
C HIS A 99 -4.14 5.12 18.38
N HIS A 100 -3.23 5.94 18.92
CA HIS A 100 -3.25 6.31 20.33
C HIS A 100 -4.47 7.17 20.71
N ARG A 101 -4.94 8.04 19.80
CA ARG A 101 -6.16 8.82 20.04
C ARG A 101 -7.43 7.96 20.08
N LEU A 102 -7.49 6.91 19.27
CA LEU A 102 -8.65 6.01 19.21
C LEU A 102 -8.74 5.05 20.38
N HIS A 103 -7.61 4.55 20.87
CA HIS A 103 -7.56 3.51 21.91
C HIS A 103 -7.18 4.05 23.30
N GLY A 104 -7.07 5.37 23.43
CA GLY A 104 -6.51 6.03 24.60
C GLY A 104 -4.99 5.83 24.69
N SER A 105 -4.29 6.75 25.37
CA SER A 105 -2.85 6.62 25.66
C SER A 105 -2.58 5.58 26.74
N THR A 106 -3.27 4.44 26.67
CA THR A 106 -3.09 3.36 27.62
C THR A 106 -1.76 2.69 27.29
N CYS A 107 -0.83 2.71 28.25
CA CYS A 107 0.58 2.25 28.16
C CYS A 107 0.78 0.82 27.61
N LEU A 108 -0.30 0.07 27.35
CA LEU A 108 -0.32 -1.29 26.85
C LEU A 108 -0.46 -1.41 25.31
N MET A 109 -0.80 -0.32 24.60
CA MET A 109 -1.02 -0.37 23.16
C MET A 109 0.30 -0.28 22.39
N LYS A 110 0.63 -1.36 21.67
CA LYS A 110 1.82 -1.42 20.81
C LYS A 110 1.65 -0.54 19.57
N ASP A 111 2.72 0.15 19.22
CA ASP A 111 2.82 0.93 18.00
C ASP A 111 2.67 0.07 16.75
N LEU A 112 2.06 0.66 15.73
CA LEU A 112 1.98 0.06 14.41
C LEU A 112 3.35 0.13 13.74
N THR A 113 3.75 -0.99 13.16
CA THR A 113 5.06 -1.16 12.53
C THR A 113 4.94 -1.27 11.01
N ALA A 114 6.08 -1.42 10.33
CA ALA A 114 6.13 -1.67 8.89
C ALA A 114 5.26 -2.87 8.43
N GLY A 115 4.95 -3.83 9.31
CA GLY A 115 4.04 -4.93 9.02
C GLY A 115 2.58 -4.49 8.82
N TRP A 116 2.13 -3.49 9.60
CA TRP A 116 0.83 -2.87 9.40
C TRP A 116 0.79 -2.14 8.06
N TYR A 117 1.81 -1.33 7.76
CA TYR A 117 1.89 -0.59 6.50
C TYR A 117 1.86 -1.50 5.26
N ARG A 118 2.56 -2.64 5.30
CA ARG A 118 2.51 -3.66 4.24
C ARG A 118 1.10 -4.20 4.03
N SER A 119 0.38 -4.45 5.12
CA SER A 119 -0.99 -4.95 5.07
C SER A 119 -1.97 -3.88 4.59
N PHE A 120 -1.77 -2.62 5.01
CA PHE A 120 -2.51 -1.45 4.57
C PHE A 120 -2.35 -1.21 3.07
N ARG A 121 -1.13 -1.20 2.54
CA ARG A 121 -0.89 -1.10 1.09
C ARG A 121 -1.49 -2.24 0.27
N LYS A 122 -1.59 -3.43 0.85
CA LYS A 122 -2.25 -4.57 0.19
C LYS A 122 -3.77 -4.37 0.07
N ARG A 123 -4.37 -3.63 1.02
CA ARG A 123 -5.80 -3.26 0.98
C ARG A 123 -6.05 -2.08 0.04
N HIS A 124 -5.14 -1.10 0.04
CA HIS A 124 -5.26 0.15 -0.70
C HIS A 124 -4.25 0.20 -1.86
N THR A 125 -4.55 -0.53 -2.94
CA THR A 125 -3.67 -0.65 -4.12
C THR A 125 -3.50 0.67 -4.88
N GLU A 126 -4.38 1.64 -4.65
CA GLU A 126 -4.30 3.01 -5.19
C GLU A 126 -3.06 3.78 -4.69
N LEU A 127 -2.57 3.47 -3.48
CA LEU A 127 -1.33 4.04 -2.92
C LEU A 127 -0.07 3.33 -3.43
N SER A 128 -0.04 2.94 -4.70
CA SER A 128 1.11 2.24 -5.26
C SER A 128 2.35 3.14 -5.29
N ALA A 129 3.46 2.66 -4.73
CA ALA A 129 4.72 3.39 -4.73
C ALA A 129 5.22 3.54 -6.17
N ARG A 130 5.13 4.75 -6.70
CA ARG A 130 5.80 5.13 -7.94
C ARG A 130 7.28 5.27 -7.62
N VAL A 131 8.05 4.23 -7.93
CA VAL A 131 9.51 4.31 -7.88
C VAL A 131 9.95 4.88 -9.22
N ALA A 132 10.68 5.99 -9.19
CA ALA A 132 11.29 6.54 -10.40
C ALA A 132 12.11 5.45 -11.08
N GLN A 133 11.84 5.20 -12.36
CA GLN A 133 12.62 4.24 -13.11
C GLN A 133 14.07 4.73 -13.14
N LYS A 134 15.00 3.85 -12.78
CA LYS A 134 16.41 4.16 -12.95
C LYS A 134 16.66 4.26 -14.45
N VAL A 135 16.94 5.47 -14.89
CA VAL A 135 17.38 5.72 -16.26
C VAL A 135 18.72 5.01 -16.45
N SER A 136 18.87 4.24 -17.52
CA SER A 136 20.10 3.52 -17.84
C SER A 136 21.20 4.50 -18.23
N HIS A 137 22.46 4.18 -17.92
CA HIS A 137 23.65 4.98 -18.26
C HIS A 137 23.74 5.38 -19.75
N ALA A 138 23.13 4.61 -20.67
CA ALA A 138 23.05 4.96 -22.09
C ALA A 138 22.25 6.25 -22.38
N ARG A 139 21.40 6.71 -21.45
CA ARG A 139 20.75 8.04 -21.51
C ARG A 139 21.53 9.12 -20.75
N ASP A 140 22.48 8.75 -19.90
CA ASP A 140 23.39 9.69 -19.21
C ASP A 140 24.59 10.05 -20.10
N SER A 141 24.93 9.22 -21.09
CA SER A 141 25.91 9.54 -22.13
C SER A 141 25.30 10.49 -23.17
N VAL A 142 24.89 11.67 -22.74
CA VAL A 142 24.47 12.74 -23.66
C VAL A 142 25.73 13.46 -24.14
N GLY A 143 26.03 13.35 -25.43
CA GLY A 143 27.13 14.09 -26.05
C GLY A 143 26.74 15.52 -26.40
N ILE A 144 27.73 16.38 -26.64
CA ILE A 144 27.53 17.75 -27.11
C ILE A 144 26.75 17.80 -28.44
N GLY A 145 26.90 16.79 -29.29
CA GLY A 145 26.19 16.65 -30.55
C GLY A 145 24.68 16.42 -30.37
N ASP A 146 24.29 15.63 -29.36
CA ASP A 146 22.89 15.39 -29.04
C ASP A 146 22.21 16.64 -28.47
N LEU A 147 22.92 17.39 -27.63
CA LEU A 147 22.45 18.68 -27.12
C LEU A 147 22.25 19.70 -28.26
N ARG A 148 23.21 19.78 -29.18
CA ARG A 148 23.09 20.64 -30.38
C ARG A 148 21.91 20.23 -31.25
N ARG A 149 21.71 18.93 -31.46
CA ARG A 149 20.56 18.41 -32.23
C ARG A 149 19.24 18.78 -31.56
N LEU A 150 19.13 18.61 -30.25
CA LEU A 150 17.94 18.99 -29.48
C LEU A 150 17.67 20.50 -29.60
N PHE A 151 18.69 21.34 -29.38
CA PHE A 151 18.56 22.79 -29.45
C PHE A 151 18.09 23.26 -30.83
N HIS A 152 18.74 22.80 -31.91
CA HIS A 152 18.33 23.17 -33.27
C HIS A 152 16.93 22.68 -33.63
N THR A 153 16.55 21.49 -33.13
CA THR A 153 15.20 20.95 -33.36
C THR A 153 14.15 21.80 -32.65
N LEU A 154 14.39 22.20 -31.39
CA LEU A 154 13.49 23.08 -30.64
C LEU A 154 13.42 24.47 -31.28
N ALA A 155 14.56 25.06 -31.67
CA ALA A 155 14.60 26.35 -32.35
C ALA A 155 13.81 26.34 -33.66
N LYS A 156 13.98 25.28 -34.47
CA LYS A 156 13.19 25.07 -35.69
C LYS A 156 11.70 25.02 -35.40
N LEU A 157 11.27 24.22 -34.41
CA LEU A 157 9.86 24.09 -34.05
C LEU A 157 9.24 25.39 -33.51
N VAL A 158 10.00 26.18 -32.76
CA VAL A 158 9.55 27.49 -32.26
C VAL A 158 9.30 28.46 -33.41
N VAL A 159 10.21 28.50 -34.39
CA VAL A 159 10.09 29.36 -35.58
C VAL A 159 8.93 28.91 -36.47
N GLU A 160 8.86 27.61 -36.79
CA GLU A 160 7.83 27.05 -37.68
C GLU A 160 6.42 27.19 -37.10
N ASN A 161 6.26 26.91 -35.80
CA ASN A 161 4.95 26.94 -35.13
C ASN A 161 4.63 28.31 -34.50
N LYS A 162 5.50 29.32 -34.69
CA LYS A 162 5.36 30.68 -34.13
C LYS A 162 5.02 30.68 -32.63
N LEU A 163 5.64 29.78 -31.87
CA LEU A 163 5.35 29.59 -30.44
C LEU A 163 5.65 30.88 -29.68
N GLN A 164 4.65 31.40 -28.98
CA GLN A 164 4.80 32.56 -28.10
C GLN A 164 5.19 32.11 -26.69
N LEU A 165 5.83 32.98 -25.92
CA LEU A 165 6.21 32.72 -24.53
C LEU A 165 5.00 32.30 -23.66
N SER A 166 3.80 32.81 -23.97
CA SER A 166 2.55 32.45 -23.28
C SER A 166 2.07 31.01 -23.52
N GLN A 167 2.66 30.30 -24.49
CA GLN A 167 2.32 28.92 -24.85
C GLN A 167 3.36 27.92 -24.35
N ILE A 168 4.47 28.39 -23.76
CA ILE A 168 5.54 27.56 -23.23
C ILE A 168 5.31 27.41 -21.73
N PHE A 169 4.88 26.22 -21.33
CA PHE A 169 4.69 25.87 -19.93
C PHE A 169 5.87 25.01 -19.47
N ASN A 170 6.52 25.41 -18.39
CA ASN A 170 7.48 24.54 -17.72
C ASN A 170 6.72 23.39 -17.04
N MET A 171 7.27 22.18 -17.13
CA MET A 171 6.66 20.97 -16.58
C MET A 171 7.71 20.16 -15.80
N ASP A 172 8.56 20.83 -15.02
CA ASP A 172 9.48 20.15 -14.12
C ASP A 172 8.74 19.68 -12.86
N GLU A 173 8.51 18.37 -12.76
CA GLU A 173 8.00 17.78 -11.52
C GLU A 173 9.08 17.89 -10.41
N THR A 174 8.69 18.55 -9.33
CA THR A 174 9.39 18.63 -8.05
C THR A 174 9.85 17.24 -7.56
N SER A 175 11.17 17.07 -7.49
CA SER A 175 11.93 16.11 -6.66
C SER A 175 11.40 14.67 -6.53
N PHE A 176 11.99 13.73 -7.28
CA PHE A 176 11.86 12.29 -7.00
C PHE A 176 12.94 11.81 -6.03
N GLU A 177 12.56 11.05 -5.00
CA GLU A 177 13.53 10.31 -4.17
C GLU A 177 14.27 9.28 -5.04
N SER A 178 15.58 9.48 -5.23
CA SER A 178 16.42 8.51 -5.93
C SER A 178 16.75 7.33 -5.01
N ARG A 179 16.78 6.11 -5.56
CA ARG A 179 17.22 4.92 -4.81
C ARG A 179 18.71 5.03 -4.52
N SER A 180 19.11 5.16 -3.25
CA SER A 180 20.51 4.98 -2.86
C SER A 180 20.90 3.50 -3.04
N LYS A 181 22.05 3.24 -3.68
CA LYS A 181 22.65 1.91 -3.72
C LYS A 181 23.40 1.63 -2.41
N MET A 182 22.70 1.38 -1.32
CA MET A 182 23.20 0.72 -0.10
C MET A 182 21.95 0.47 0.78
N ARG A 183 21.61 -0.71 1.31
CA ARG A 183 22.44 -1.84 1.70
C ARG A 183 21.51 -3.03 2.01
N ASP A 184 21.59 -4.08 1.20
CA ASP A 184 21.16 -5.43 1.61
C ASP A 184 22.29 -6.02 2.47
N ARG A 185 22.52 -5.44 3.65
CA ARG A 185 23.38 -6.03 4.70
C ARG A 185 22.86 -5.62 6.08
N SER A 186 22.35 -6.62 6.77
CA SER A 186 22.14 -6.68 8.21
C SER A 186 23.29 -6.06 9.01
N LYS A 187 22.96 -5.63 10.24
CA LYS A 187 23.82 -5.16 11.35
C LYS A 187 24.02 -3.64 11.44
N GLY A 188 23.72 -3.13 12.63
CA GLY A 188 23.53 -1.73 12.92
C GLY A 188 24.77 -0.86 12.77
N LEU A 189 24.55 0.44 12.68
CA LEU A 189 25.37 1.46 13.31
C LEU A 189 24.57 2.76 13.35
N HIS A 190 24.49 3.33 14.55
CA HIS A 190 24.14 4.72 14.81
C HIS A 190 24.92 5.64 13.88
N GLN A 191 24.23 6.53 13.15
CA GLN A 191 24.81 7.80 12.74
C GLN A 191 23.84 8.92 13.12
N ARG A 192 24.21 9.54 14.25
CA ARG A 192 23.74 10.84 14.72
C ARG A 192 23.83 11.84 13.57
N ARG A 193 22.74 12.54 13.28
CA ARG A 193 22.85 13.87 12.67
C ARG A 193 22.66 14.89 13.78
N HIS A 194 23.77 15.53 14.13
CA HIS A 194 23.79 16.79 14.84
C HIS A 194 22.88 17.79 14.13
N PHE A 195 21.90 18.33 14.86
CA PHE A 195 21.30 19.61 14.52
C PHE A 195 22.16 20.69 15.18
N PRO A 196 22.69 21.68 14.45
CA PRO A 196 23.22 22.88 15.07
C PRO A 196 22.07 23.72 15.61
N GLN A 197 22.23 24.11 16.87
CA GLN A 197 21.42 25.07 17.60
C GLN A 197 21.59 26.46 16.95
N VAL A 198 20.48 27.12 16.61
CA VAL A 198 20.46 28.56 16.40
C VAL A 198 19.54 29.15 17.45
N ASP A 199 20.19 29.64 18.50
CA ASP A 199 19.66 30.60 19.44
C ASP A 199 19.49 31.92 18.69
N GLN A 200 18.28 32.49 18.70
CA GLN A 200 18.08 33.93 18.53
C GLN A 200 16.83 34.33 19.31
N ARG A 201 17.06 34.65 20.59
CA ARG A 201 16.25 35.61 21.33
C ARG A 201 16.69 37.04 20.94
N LEU A 202 15.69 37.92 20.95
CA LEU A 202 15.70 39.37 21.24
C LEU A 202 15.65 40.41 20.10
N CYS A 203 14.65 41.29 20.27
CA CYS A 203 14.46 42.68 19.80
C CYS A 203 14.13 42.85 18.30
N LEU A 204 13.00 43.44 17.89
CA LEU A 204 12.13 44.49 18.45
C LEU A 204 10.65 44.13 18.36
#